data_AF-A0A1G5ZN63-F1
#
_entry.id   AF-A0A1G5ZN63-F1
#
_cell.length_a   1.000
_cell.length_b   1.000
_cell.length_c   1.000
_cell.angle_alpha   90.00
_cell.angle_beta   90.00
_cell.angle_gamma   90.00
#
_symmetry.space_group_name_H-M   'P 1'
#
loop_
_entity.id
_entity.type
_entity.pdbx_description
1 polymer ?
#
loop_
_entity_poly.entity_id
_entity_poly.type
_entity_poly.pdbx_seq_one_letter_code
_entity_poly.pdbx_strand_id
1 'polypeptide(L)'
;MFSCFPQSALTDVDMQMRGYLSAVQEAELVDLQSAIQRFMRGEVKTGNAQFCPSSAQLCIELRERRAIRELLARRAAGMLAQPTGRRGAA
;
A
#
# COMPACT_ATOMS: atom_id res chain seq x y z
N MET A 1 18.52 -17.11 1.26
CA MET A 1 17.17 -16.74 0.76
C MET A 1 16.66 -15.41 1.31
N PHE A 2 17.08 -14.95 2.50
CA PHE A 2 16.70 -13.64 3.07
C PHE A 2 17.79 -12.55 2.98
N SER A 3 18.74 -12.64 2.05
CA SER A 3 19.87 -11.71 1.94
C SER A 3 19.45 -10.26 1.63
N CYS A 4 18.24 -10.08 1.11
CA CYS A 4 17.71 -8.76 0.78
C CYS A 4 16.99 -8.10 1.95
N PHE A 5 16.60 -8.87 2.99
CA PHE A 5 15.86 -8.35 4.14
C PHE A 5 16.81 -7.73 5.16
N PRO A 6 16.34 -6.76 5.99
CA PRO A 6 17.16 -6.18 7.04
C PRO A 6 17.73 -7.27 7.95
N GLN A 7 19.05 -7.45 7.90
CA GLN A 7 19.78 -8.38 8.76
C GLN A 7 20.52 -7.57 9.82
N SER A 8 20.04 -7.64 11.07
CA SER A 8 20.86 -7.28 12.23
C SER A 8 21.44 -8.56 12.84
N ALA A 9 22.60 -8.46 13.50
CA ALA A 9 23.22 -9.59 14.22
C ALA A 9 22.32 -10.20 15.32
N LEU A 10 21.21 -9.54 15.67
CA LEU A 10 20.22 -9.96 16.66
C LEU A 10 18.85 -10.29 16.04
N THR A 11 18.76 -10.42 14.70
CA THR A 11 17.46 -10.62 14.03
C THR A 11 16.96 -12.05 14.23
N ASP A 12 15.88 -12.19 14.99
CA ASP A 12 15.03 -13.38 14.97
C ASP A 12 14.27 -13.41 13.63
N VAL A 13 14.71 -14.31 12.75
CA VAL A 13 14.17 -14.47 11.38
C VAL A 13 12.69 -14.86 11.43
N ASP A 14 12.29 -15.72 12.36
CA ASP A 14 10.90 -16.16 12.46
C ASP A 14 10.00 -15.01 12.93
N MET A 15 10.47 -14.20 13.87
CA MET A 15 9.78 -12.98 14.29
C MET A 15 9.64 -11.98 13.14
N GLN A 16 10.69 -11.80 12.34
CA GLN A 16 10.66 -10.93 11.17
C GLN A 16 9.67 -11.43 10.11
N MET A 17 9.67 -12.74 9.80
CA MET A 17 8.72 -13.35 8.87
C MET A 17 7.28 -13.19 9.35
N ARG A 18 7.01 -13.47 10.63
CA ARG A 18 5.69 -13.22 11.24
C ARG A 18 5.27 -11.76 11.09
N GLY A 19 6.19 -10.82 11.29
CA GLY A 19 5.94 -9.40 11.08
C GLY A 19 5.50 -9.04 9.66
N TYR A 20 6.14 -9.60 8.63
CA TYR A 20 5.71 -9.40 7.25
C TYR A 20 4.36 -10.03 6.95
N LEU A 21 4.11 -11.26 7.43
CA LEU A 21 2.82 -11.91 7.26
C LEU A 21 1.69 -11.07 7.89
N SER A 22 1.88 -10.61 9.12
CA SER A 22 0.92 -9.73 9.78
C SER A 22 0.73 -8.39 9.06
N ALA A 23 1.77 -7.88 8.39
CA ALA A 23 1.69 -6.62 7.64
C ALA A 23 0.81 -6.73 6.38
N VAL A 24 0.78 -7.90 5.75
CA VAL A 24 0.08 -8.13 4.47
C VAL A 24 -1.22 -8.92 4.61
N GLN A 25 -1.49 -9.54 5.76
CA GLN A 25 -2.63 -10.43 5.98
C GLN A 25 -3.97 -9.83 5.54
N GLU A 26 -4.20 -8.55 5.85
CA GLU A 26 -5.47 -7.85 5.58
C GLU A 26 -5.35 -6.90 4.38
N ALA A 27 -4.28 -7.01 3.59
CA ALA A 27 -4.01 -6.11 2.47
C ALA A 27 -4.62 -6.65 1.18
N GLU A 28 -5.28 -5.76 0.44
CA GLU A 28 -5.69 -6.05 -0.92
C GLU A 28 -4.45 -6.15 -1.83
N LEU A 29 -4.47 -7.11 -2.77
CA LEU A 29 -3.33 -7.40 -3.65
C LEU A 29 -2.87 -6.16 -4.44
N VAL A 30 -3.83 -5.33 -4.87
CA VAL A 30 -3.55 -4.09 -5.61
C VAL A 30 -2.76 -3.08 -4.77
N ASP A 31 -3.07 -2.98 -3.48
CA ASP A 31 -2.38 -2.06 -2.56
C ASP A 31 -0.96 -2.57 -2.28
N LEU A 32 -0.81 -3.90 -2.12
CA LEU A 32 0.49 -4.54 -1.92
C LEU A 32 1.43 -4.36 -3.10
N GLN A 33 0.95 -4.62 -4.33
CA GLN A 33 1.76 -4.41 -5.53
C GLN A 33 2.16 -2.94 -5.68
N SER A 34 1.22 -2.02 -5.46
CA SER A 34 1.49 -0.58 -5.54
C SER A 34 2.55 -0.15 -4.51
N ALA A 35 2.45 -0.63 -3.26
CA ALA A 35 3.44 -0.36 -2.23
C ALA A 35 4.84 -0.86 -2.61
N ILE A 36 4.98 -2.12 -3.05
CA ILE A 36 6.27 -2.71 -3.43
C ILE A 36 6.90 -1.94 -4.60
N GLN A 37 6.13 -1.60 -5.63
CA GLN A 37 6.64 -0.84 -6.77
C GLN A 37 7.17 0.53 -6.36
N ARG A 38 6.50 1.20 -5.41
CA ARG A 38 6.97 2.50 -4.88
C ARG A 38 8.27 2.37 -4.11
N PHE A 39 8.46 1.31 -3.32
CA PHE A 39 9.74 1.04 -2.67
C PHE A 39 10.85 0.84 -3.70
N MET A 40 10.61 -0.01 -4.72
CA MET A 40 11.57 -0.28 -5.78
C MET A 40 11.94 0.96 -6.61
N ARG A 41 10.97 1.82 -6.90
CA ARG A 41 11.17 3.06 -7.67
C ARG A 41 11.67 4.23 -6.85
N GLY A 42 11.68 4.08 -5.53
CA GLY A 42 12.10 5.17 -4.67
C GLY A 42 11.09 6.31 -4.53
N GLU A 43 9.81 5.97 -4.52
CA GLU A 43 8.71 6.93 -4.42
C GLU A 43 8.19 7.07 -2.97
N VAL A 44 8.80 6.36 -2.02
CA VAL A 44 8.48 6.41 -0.58
C VAL A 44 9.35 7.44 0.14
N LYS A 45 8.76 8.10 1.15
CA LYS A 45 9.44 9.14 1.93
C LYS A 45 10.63 8.60 2.75
N THR A 46 10.55 7.35 3.20
CA THR A 46 11.57 6.68 4.03
C THR A 46 11.83 5.27 3.51
N GLY A 47 13.09 4.80 3.50
CA GLY A 47 13.44 3.49 2.93
C GLY A 47 13.37 3.43 1.40
N ASN A 48 13.68 4.55 0.76
CA ASN A 48 13.70 4.73 -0.69
C ASN A 48 14.69 3.75 -1.38
N ALA A 49 14.29 3.19 -2.52
CA ALA A 49 15.07 2.22 -3.32
C ALA A 49 15.43 0.91 -2.59
N GLN A 50 14.72 0.58 -1.51
CA GLN A 50 14.92 -0.69 -0.80
C GLN A 50 14.12 -1.80 -1.47
N PHE A 51 14.81 -2.87 -1.88
CA PHE A 51 14.16 -4.09 -2.39
C PHE A 51 13.38 -4.83 -1.29
N CYS A 52 13.82 -4.72 -0.03
CA CYS A 52 13.07 -5.21 1.13
C CYS A 52 12.95 -4.11 2.20
N PRO A 53 11.84 -3.33 2.19
CA PRO A 53 11.54 -2.43 3.30
C PRO A 53 11.20 -3.22 4.55
N SER A 54 11.42 -2.69 5.75
CA SER A 54 10.96 -3.35 6.99
C SER A 54 9.44 -3.58 7.00
N SER A 55 8.97 -4.56 7.79
CA SER A 55 7.53 -4.85 7.93
C SER A 55 6.73 -3.62 8.41
N ALA A 56 7.31 -2.77 9.26
CA ALA A 56 6.70 -1.52 9.69
C ALA A 56 6.53 -0.53 8.53
N GLN A 57 7.56 -0.36 7.70
CA GLN A 57 7.48 0.50 6.52
C GLN A 57 6.45 -0.03 5.51
N LEU A 58 6.41 -1.35 5.29
CA LEU A 58 5.43 -1.98 4.43
C LEU A 58 3.99 -1.75 4.92
N CYS A 59 3.75 -1.93 6.23
CA CYS A 59 2.47 -1.64 6.88
C CYS A 59 2.00 -0.20 6.65
N ILE A 60 2.89 0.77 6.83
CA ILE A 60 2.56 2.19 6.66
C ILE A 60 2.15 2.47 5.21
N GLU A 61 2.97 2.01 4.26
CA GLU A 61 2.71 2.25 2.84
C GLU A 61 1.40 1.58 2.39
N LEU A 62 1.12 0.35 2.83
CA LEU A 62 -0.13 -0.36 2.56
C LEU A 62 -1.36 0.42 3.04
N ARG A 63 -1.31 0.99 4.24
CA ARG A 63 -2.40 1.82 4.78
C ARG A 63 -2.61 3.06 3.92
N GLU A 64 -1.54 3.71 3.46
CA GLU A 64 -1.65 4.85 2.55
C GLU A 64 -2.27 4.46 1.20
N ARG A 65 -1.83 3.35 0.60
CA ARG A 65 -2.40 2.85 -0.67
C ARG A 65 -3.89 2.56 -0.55
N ARG A 66 -4.28 1.86 0.51
CA ARG A 66 -5.68 1.57 0.82
C ARG A 66 -6.50 2.86 0.96
N ALA A 67 -6.02 3.83 1.74
CA ALA A 67 -6.71 5.10 1.93
C ALA A 67 -6.90 5.86 0.61
N ILE A 68 -5.87 5.90 -0.25
CA ILE A 68 -5.95 6.54 -1.58
C ILE A 68 -6.99 5.83 -2.45
N ARG A 69 -6.95 4.49 -2.50
CA ARG A 69 -7.90 3.70 -3.29
C ARG A 69 -9.34 3.91 -2.83
N GLU A 70 -9.58 3.89 -1.52
CA GLU A 70 -10.90 4.15 -0.95
C GLU A 70 -11.38 5.57 -1.26
N LEU A 71 -10.52 6.58 -1.18
CA LEU A 71 -10.85 7.96 -1.56
C LEU A 71 -11.22 8.08 -3.05
N LEU A 72 -10.45 7.45 -3.94
CA LEU A 72 -10.74 7.45 -5.38
C LEU A 72 -12.04 6.71 -5.70
N ALA A 73 -12.30 5.58 -5.04
CA ALA A 73 -13.55 4.84 -5.20
C ALA A 73 -14.77 5.65 -4.75
N ARG A 74 -14.67 6.34 -3.59
CA ARG A 74 -15.73 7.25 -3.11
C ARG A 74 -15.98 8.39 -4.08
N ARG A 75 -14.92 8.99 -4.64
CA ARG A 75 -15.03 10.04 -5.67
C ARG A 75 -15.72 9.52 -6.93
N ALA A 76 -15.33 8.34 -7.41
CA ALA A 76 -15.96 7.73 -8.58
C ALA A 76 -17.44 7.42 -8.36
N ALA A 77 -17.81 6.88 -7.19
CA ALA A 77 -19.20 6.62 -6.82
C ALA A 77 -20.04 7.92 -6.73
N GLY A 78 -19.46 9.01 -6.19
CA GLY A 78 -20.09 10.32 -6.15
C GLY A 78 -20.31 10.96 -7.53
N MET A 79 -19.41 10.71 -8.49
CA MET A 79 -19.59 11.16 -9.89
C MET A 79 -20.66 10.36 -10.64
N LEU A 80 -20.82 9.07 -10.32
CA LEU A 80 -21.89 8.22 -10.88
C LEU A 80 -23.28 8.56 -10.32
N ALA A 81 -23.35 9.22 -9.16
CA ALA A 81 -24.59 9.65 -8.54
C ALA A 81 -25.11 11.01 -9.04
N GLN A 82 -24.44 11.65 -10.01
CA GLN A 82 -24.94 12.90 -10.59
C GLN A 82 -26.10 12.59 -11.56
N PRO A 83 -27.36 12.96 -11.25
CA PRO A 83 -28.47 12.66 -12.13
C PRO A 83 -28.34 13.50 -13.39
N THR A 84 -28.17 12.83 -14.53
CA THR A 84 -28.40 13.43 -15.84
C THR A 84 -29.90 13.66 -16.03
N GLY A 85 -30.39 14.84 -15.67
CA GLY A 85 -31.74 15.33 -15.97
C GLY A 85 -32.01 16.63 -15.21
N ARG A 86 -32.24 17.78 -15.85
CA ARG A 86 -33.03 18.06 -17.07
C ARG A 86 -32.32 19.05 -17.99
N ARG A 87 -32.32 18.75 -19.29
CA ARG A 87 -32.50 19.77 -20.34
C ARG A 87 -33.96 20.24 -20.30
N GLY A 88 -34.17 21.55 -20.39
CA GLY A 88 -35.32 22.16 -21.06
C GLY A 88 -36.47 22.66 -20.20
N ALA A 89 -36.97 23.82 -20.63
CA ALA A 89 -38.28 24.44 -20.40
C ALA A 89 -38.39 25.48 -19.27
N ALA A 90 -38.08 26.74 -19.57
CA ALA A 90 -39.03 27.85 -19.71
C ALA A 90 -38.26 29.17 -19.89
#